data_AF-A0A6I3L8U0-F1
#
_entry.id   AF-A0A6I3L8U0-F1
#
_cell.length_a   1.000
_cell.length_b   1.000
_cell.length_c   1.000
_cell.angle_alpha   90.00
_cell.angle_beta   90.00
_cell.angle_gamma   90.00
#
_symmetry.space_group_name_H-M   'P 1'
#
loop_
_entity.id
_entity.type
_entity.pdbx_description
1 polymer ?
#
loop_
_entity_poly.entity_id
_entity_poly.type
_entity_poly.pdbx_seq_one_letter_code
_entity_poly.pdbx_strand_id
1 'polypeptide(L)'
;MTSKRAASVARQRAHEALAIHRQQRLEREKANETDLTTYLLLEQQIADAEEHVHEVVAALRRKQGEHLRHWHDRGEKLSEIAKLTGKPVAEVSRLMKATPEPAHTDVG
;
A
#
# COMPACT_ATOMS: atom_id res chain seq x y z
N MET A 1 17.63 -53.49 -43.36
CA MET A 1 18.38 -52.83 -42.26
C MET A 1 18.03 -51.34 -42.05
N THR A 2 17.17 -50.73 -42.87
CA THR A 2 16.84 -49.28 -42.85
C THR A 2 15.92 -48.86 -41.68
N SER A 3 14.98 -49.72 -41.27
CA SER A 3 13.99 -49.44 -40.22
C SER A 3 14.60 -49.18 -38.83
N LYS A 4 15.63 -49.95 -38.42
CA LYS A 4 16.28 -49.77 -37.10
C LYS A 4 17.02 -48.42 -37.00
N ARG A 5 17.66 -47.98 -38.09
CA ARG A 5 18.36 -46.68 -38.13
C ARG A 5 17.37 -45.51 -38.10
N ALA A 6 16.26 -45.61 -38.84
CA ALA A 6 15.19 -44.62 -38.82
C ALA A 6 14.54 -44.49 -37.42
N ALA A 7 14.27 -45.62 -36.76
CA ALA A 7 13.73 -45.63 -35.39
C ALA A 7 14.72 -45.04 -34.37
N SER A 8 16.01 -45.32 -34.50
CA SER A 8 17.05 -44.72 -33.64
C SER A 8 17.11 -43.20 -33.80
N VAL A 9 17.10 -42.70 -35.03
CA VAL A 9 17.12 -41.26 -35.32
C VAL A 9 15.85 -40.58 -34.80
N ALA A 10 14.68 -41.21 -34.96
CA ALA A 10 13.42 -40.69 -34.45
C ALA A 10 13.42 -40.60 -32.91
N ARG A 11 13.94 -41.61 -32.21
CA ARG A 11 14.08 -41.56 -30.74
C ARG A 11 15.03 -40.45 -30.31
N GLN A 12 16.16 -40.31 -30.99
CA GLN A 12 17.12 -39.26 -30.67
C GLN A 12 16.51 -37.86 -30.82
N ARG A 13 15.80 -37.60 -31.93
CA ARG A 13 15.06 -36.34 -32.13
C ARG A 13 13.99 -36.11 -31.08
N ALA A 14 13.27 -37.16 -30.66
CA ALA A 14 12.28 -37.05 -29.59
C ALA A 14 12.92 -36.71 -28.24
N HIS A 15 14.07 -37.29 -27.92
CA HIS A 15 14.83 -36.96 -26.72
C HIS A 15 15.35 -35.51 -26.73
N GLU A 16 15.89 -35.06 -27.87
CA GLU A 16 16.35 -33.68 -28.05
C GLU A 16 15.18 -32.68 -27.91
N ALA A 17 14.04 -32.97 -28.53
CA ALA A 17 12.84 -32.13 -28.41
C ALA A 17 12.33 -32.05 -26.97
N LEU A 18 12.32 -33.18 -26.23
CA LEU A 18 11.95 -33.19 -24.81
C LEU A 18 12.94 -32.42 -23.95
N ALA A 19 14.24 -32.48 -24.25
CA ALA A 19 15.26 -31.71 -23.54
C ALA A 19 15.07 -30.21 -23.73
N ILE A 20 14.83 -29.76 -24.96
CA ILE A 20 14.54 -28.35 -25.28
C ILE A 20 13.27 -27.88 -24.57
N HIS A 21 12.20 -28.67 -24.62
CA HIS A 21 10.94 -28.31 -23.96
C HIS A 21 11.09 -28.19 -22.44
N ARG A 22 11.88 -29.09 -21.81
CA ARG A 22 12.21 -28.99 -20.38
C ARG A 22 13.00 -27.72 -20.08
N GLN A 23 13.99 -27.40 -20.90
CA GLN A 23 14.80 -26.19 -20.74
C GLN A 23 13.94 -24.93 -20.82
N GLN A 24 13.08 -24.82 -21.83
CA GLN A 24 12.14 -23.69 -21.98
C GLN A 24 11.14 -23.59 -20.83
N ARG A 25 10.73 -24.71 -20.24
CA ARG A 25 9.87 -24.71 -19.06
C ARG A 25 10.62 -24.14 -17.84
N LEU A 26 11.84 -24.58 -17.60
CA LEU A 26 12.67 -24.07 -16.49
C LEU A 26 12.96 -22.57 -16.65
N GLU A 27 13.24 -22.11 -17.88
CA GLU A 27 13.45 -20.69 -18.17
C GLU A 27 12.20 -19.85 -17.87
N ARG A 28 11.02 -20.35 -18.24
CA ARG A 28 9.75 -19.70 -17.90
C ARG A 28 9.46 -19.70 -16.41
N GLU A 29 9.70 -20.81 -15.72
CA GLU A 29 9.52 -20.90 -14.26
C GLU A 29 10.42 -19.87 -13.55
N LYS A 30 11.69 -19.75 -13.96
CA LYS A 30 12.61 -18.74 -13.41
C LYS A 30 12.17 -17.29 -13.69
N ALA A 31 11.68 -17.02 -14.90
CA ALA A 31 11.14 -15.71 -15.25
C ALA A 31 9.91 -15.37 -14.38
N ASN A 32 8.98 -16.32 -14.26
CA ASN A 32 7.79 -16.17 -13.44
C ASN A 32 8.12 -15.95 -11.95
N GLU A 33 9.14 -16.64 -11.41
CA GLU A 33 9.60 -16.42 -10.02
C GLU A 33 10.16 -15.00 -9.83
N THR A 34 10.89 -14.48 -10.83
CA THR A 34 11.42 -13.12 -10.80
C THR A 34 10.30 -12.09 -10.85
N ASP A 35 9.32 -12.29 -11.73
CA ASP A 35 8.15 -11.43 -11.85
C ASP A 35 7.30 -11.46 -10.57
N LEU A 36 7.08 -12.65 -9.99
CA LEU A 36 6.35 -12.80 -8.74
C LEU A 36 7.05 -12.09 -7.59
N THR A 37 8.38 -12.20 -7.49
CA THR A 37 9.16 -11.50 -6.46
C THR A 37 9.03 -9.98 -6.60
N THR A 38 9.09 -9.48 -7.84
CA THR A 38 8.92 -8.05 -8.14
C THR A 38 7.52 -7.58 -7.78
N TYR A 39 6.50 -8.35 -8.14
CA TYR A 39 5.11 -8.07 -7.81
C TYR A 39 4.88 -7.97 -6.30
N LEU A 40 5.34 -8.96 -5.53
CA LEU A 40 5.20 -8.96 -4.07
C LEU A 40 5.92 -7.78 -3.41
N LEU A 41 7.09 -7.39 -3.92
CA LEU A 41 7.80 -6.20 -3.44
C LEU A 41 6.99 -4.93 -3.69
N LEU A 42 6.36 -4.80 -4.87
CA LEU A 42 5.49 -3.67 -5.19
C LEU A 42 4.25 -3.64 -4.30
N GLU A 43 3.62 -4.79 -4.02
CA GLU A 43 2.49 -4.86 -3.08
C GLU A 43 2.89 -4.37 -1.68
N GLN A 44 4.05 -4.80 -1.17
CA GLN A 44 4.56 -4.32 0.11
C GLN A 44 4.79 -2.81 0.11
N GLN A 45 5.42 -2.28 -0.95
CA GLN A 45 5.65 -0.83 -1.07
C GLN A 45 4.36 -0.03 -1.12
N ILE A 46 3.31 -0.55 -1.76
CA ILE A 46 1.99 0.08 -1.77
C ILE A 46 1.40 0.08 -0.36
N ALA A 47 1.44 -1.05 0.36
CA ALA A 47 0.93 -1.15 1.72
C ALA A 47 1.65 -0.17 2.67
N ASP A 48 2.98 -0.10 2.61
CA ASP A 48 3.78 0.83 3.42
C ASP A 48 3.45 2.29 3.10
N ALA A 49 3.23 2.62 1.82
CA ALA A 49 2.86 3.96 1.39
C ALA A 49 1.45 4.35 1.88
N GLU A 50 0.50 3.41 1.83
CA GLU A 50 -0.86 3.62 2.35
C GLU A 50 -0.86 3.86 3.86
N GLU A 51 -0.09 3.09 4.62
CA GLU A 51 0.08 3.29 6.06
C GLU A 51 0.67 4.67 6.35
N HIS A 52 1.76 5.05 5.68
CA HIS A 52 2.38 6.35 5.86
C HIS A 52 1.41 7.52 5.56
N VAL A 53 0.65 7.42 4.47
CA VAL A 53 -0.38 8.42 4.13
C VAL A 53 -1.44 8.48 5.23
N HIS A 54 -1.88 7.33 5.76
CA HIS A 54 -2.85 7.27 6.84
C HIS A 54 -2.35 7.96 8.11
N GLU A 55 -1.11 7.71 8.52
CA GLU A 55 -0.47 8.33 9.67
C GLU A 55 -0.35 9.85 9.52
N VAL A 56 0.13 10.31 8.35
CA VAL A 56 0.27 11.74 8.05
C VAL A 56 -1.09 12.43 8.09
N VAL A 57 -2.10 11.85 7.46
CA VAL A 57 -3.47 12.41 7.46
C VAL A 57 -4.03 12.45 8.89
N ALA A 58 -3.81 11.40 9.69
CA ALA A 58 -4.24 11.37 11.08
C ALA A 58 -3.55 12.48 11.91
N ALA A 59 -2.24 12.69 11.73
CA ALA A 59 -1.49 13.75 12.39
C ALA A 59 -1.98 15.15 11.99
N LEU A 60 -2.24 15.37 10.69
CA LEU A 60 -2.78 16.64 10.20
C LEU A 60 -4.18 16.91 10.76
N ARG A 61 -5.05 15.89 10.83
CA ARG A 61 -6.38 16.02 11.44
C ARG A 61 -6.31 16.36 12.93
N ARG A 62 -5.37 15.77 13.67
CA ARG A 62 -5.14 16.12 15.08
C ARG A 62 -4.77 17.59 15.25
N LYS A 63 -3.81 18.08 14.46
CA LYS A 63 -3.39 19.50 14.43
C LYS A 63 -4.53 20.44 14.03
N GLN A 64 -5.34 20.05 13.03
CA GLN A 64 -6.55 20.81 12.68
C GLN A 64 -7.50 20.93 13.87
N GLY A 65 -7.78 19.82 14.57
CA GLY A 65 -8.59 19.81 15.78
C GLY A 65 -8.04 20.72 16.89
N GLU A 66 -6.72 20.72 17.11
CA GLU A 66 -6.04 21.62 18.07
C GLU A 66 -6.26 23.09 17.73
N HIS A 67 -6.05 23.48 16.48
CA HIS A 67 -6.28 24.86 16.05
C HIS A 67 -7.74 25.28 16.19
N LEU A 68 -8.69 24.38 15.87
CA LEU A 68 -10.12 24.64 16.05
C LEU A 68 -10.49 24.78 17.53
N ARG A 69 -9.90 23.98 18.42
CA ARG A 69 -10.05 24.16 19.88
C ARG A 69 -9.50 25.50 20.35
N HIS A 70 -8.30 25.88 19.94
CA HIS A 70 -7.75 27.19 20.28
C HIS A 70 -8.61 28.37 19.78
N TRP A 71 -9.31 28.23 18.66
CA TRP A 71 -10.28 29.24 18.23
C TRP A 71 -11.49 29.29 19.15
N HIS A 72 -12.06 28.12 19.44
CA HIS A 72 -13.20 27.99 20.35
C HIS A 72 -12.88 28.49 21.77
N ASP A 73 -11.71 28.16 22.31
CA ASP A 73 -11.25 28.57 23.65
C ASP A 73 -11.04 30.08 23.76
N ARG A 74 -10.81 30.77 22.64
CA ARG A 74 -10.79 32.24 22.55
C ARG A 74 -12.18 32.86 22.44
N GLY A 75 -13.24 32.06 22.48
CA GLY A 75 -14.64 32.50 22.48
C GLY A 75 -15.34 32.40 21.12
N GLU A 76 -14.70 31.87 20.08
CA GLU A 76 -15.34 31.71 18.78
C GLU A 76 -16.42 30.63 18.80
N LYS A 77 -17.62 30.98 18.29
CA LYS A 77 -18.73 30.02 18.21
C LYS A 77 -18.46 28.99 17.12
N LEU A 78 -18.83 27.73 17.38
CA LEU A 78 -18.69 26.63 16.40
C LEU A 78 -19.33 26.95 15.03
N SER A 79 -20.42 27.71 15.00
CA SER A 79 -21.07 28.14 13.76
C SER A 79 -20.22 29.10 12.92
N GLU A 80 -19.46 29.99 13.55
CA GLU A 80 -18.57 30.93 12.86
C GLU A 80 -17.30 30.24 12.38
N ILE A 81 -16.73 29.36 13.22
CA ILE A 81 -15.60 28.49 12.83
C ILE A 81 -15.99 27.63 11.61
N ALA A 82 -17.20 27.04 11.61
CA ALA A 82 -17.73 26.27 10.50
C ALA A 82 -17.84 27.09 9.19
N LYS A 83 -18.34 28.32 9.28
CA LYS A 83 -18.40 29.24 8.12
C LYS A 83 -17.01 29.57 7.59
N LEU A 84 -16.06 29.91 8.47
CA LEU A 84 -14.69 30.28 8.07
C LEU A 84 -13.91 29.12 7.45
N THR A 85 -14.15 27.90 7.92
CA THR A 85 -13.48 26.69 7.41
C THR A 85 -14.21 26.05 6.23
N GLY A 86 -15.42 26.52 5.89
CA GLY A 86 -16.27 25.90 4.87
C GLY A 86 -16.73 24.49 5.23
N LYS A 87 -16.69 24.12 6.52
CA LYS A 87 -17.03 22.78 7.01
C LYS A 87 -18.37 22.78 7.76
N PRO A 88 -19.13 21.68 7.73
CA PRO A 88 -20.29 21.53 8.60
C PRO A 88 -19.89 21.61 10.08
N VAL A 89 -20.75 22.20 10.92
CA VAL A 89 -20.53 22.29 12.38
C VAL A 89 -20.24 20.90 13.00
N ALA A 90 -20.91 19.85 12.53
CA ALA A 90 -20.67 18.48 12.97
C ALA A 90 -19.26 17.97 12.63
N GLU A 91 -18.67 18.40 11.51
CA GLU A 91 -17.30 18.04 11.16
C GLU A 91 -16.29 18.82 12.01
N VAL A 92 -16.50 20.12 12.22
CA VAL A 92 -15.68 20.93 13.13
C VAL A 92 -15.68 20.31 14.54
N SER A 93 -16.86 19.96 15.07
CA SER A 93 -16.98 19.31 16.37
C SER A 93 -16.28 17.95 16.43
N ARG A 94 -16.39 17.13 15.37
CA ARG A 94 -15.67 15.84 15.29
C ARG A 94 -14.17 16.03 15.28
N LEU A 95 -13.62 16.97 14.50
CA LEU A 95 -12.19 17.25 14.47
C LEU A 95 -11.68 17.74 15.83
N MET A 96 -12.43 18.59 16.52
CA MET A 96 -12.10 19.03 17.88
C MET A 96 -12.17 17.91 18.93
N LYS A 97 -13.03 16.91 18.77
CA LYS A 97 -13.11 15.76 19.70
C LYS A 97 -12.09 14.66 19.39
N ALA A 98 -11.69 14.54 18.13
CA ALA A 98 -10.78 13.50 17.68
C ALA A 98 -9.31 13.77 18.05
N THR A 99 -8.97 14.96 18.53
CA THR A 99 -7.67 15.16 19.16
C THR A 99 -7.75 14.83 20.65
N PRO A 100 -6.79 14.07 21.21
CA PRO A 100 -6.64 13.99 22.67
C PRO A 100 -6.51 15.39 23.27
N GLU A 101 -7.16 15.61 24.43
CA GLU A 101 -6.93 16.80 25.25
C GLU A 101 -5.42 16.94 25.55
N PRO A 102 -4.87 18.16 25.52
CA PRO A 102 -3.49 18.36 25.97
C PRO A 102 -3.41 17.91 27.42
N ALA A 103 -2.61 16.87 27.70
CA ALA A 103 -2.28 16.50 29.06
C ALA A 103 -1.71 17.75 29.73
N HIS A 104 -2.42 18.27 30.74
CA HIS A 104 -1.89 19.30 31.61
C HIS A 104 -0.60 18.73 32.23
N THR A 105 0.56 19.14 31.73
CA THR A 105 1.81 19.00 32.48
C THR A 105 1.69 19.91 33.68
N ASP A 106 1.26 19.31 34.79
CA ASP A 106 1.40 19.83 36.13
C ASP A 106 2.89 19.98 36.40
N VAL A 107 3.41 21.19 36.23
CA VAL A 107 4.77 21.56 36.64
C VAL A 107 4.64 22.08 38.07
N GLY A 108 4.85 21.18 39.03
CA GLY A 108 5.08 21.50 40.44
C GLY A 108 6.47 22.07 40.70
#